data_AF-A0A1D8N5F8-F1
#
_entry.id   AF-A0A1D8N5F8-F1
#
_cell.length_a   1.000
_cell.length_b   1.000
_cell.length_c   1.000
_cell.angle_alpha   90.00
_cell.angle_beta   90.00
_cell.angle_gamma   90.00
#
_symmetry.space_group_name_H-M   'P 1'
#
loop_
_entity.id
_entity.type
_entity.pdbx_description
1 polymer ?
#
loop_
_entity_poly.entity_id
_entity_poly.type
_entity_poly.pdbx_seq_one_letter_code
_entity_poly.pdbx_strand_id
1 'polypeptide(L)'
;MAFTASDELDDGLAYTFDTHSDTEAADLAPLEDEEEEIVKTKKRVLPESNGDKPQKKKKKTKNESAVEKKKEKAENYSQAKVELALKDSAMIADFIAAKVRAKNPDLSNIEINELTISEKQIKETASWRTPRVDDKLARFLEKNACDKWTIVLSISAIRVCDVHRNLKPLKAGSIKFIKKNTIKNDTIAVEKTQASVGVATPGRLLRLLDSKVLTPKDIKAIVVESTYLDSKKNSVWDLEETIPAIKRVLDESDAKVMLY
;
A
#
# COMPACT_ATOMS: atom_id res chain seq x y z
N MET A 1 16.54 29.65 -57.85
CA MET A 1 16.41 28.19 -58.00
C MET A 1 17.49 27.53 -57.18
N ALA A 2 17.12 26.82 -56.11
CA ALA A 2 17.76 25.58 -55.63
C ALA A 2 17.06 25.14 -54.33
N PHE A 3 16.86 23.84 -54.19
CA PHE A 3 16.03 23.13 -53.23
C PHE A 3 16.95 22.27 -52.33
N THR A 4 16.43 21.81 -51.17
CA THR A 4 16.94 20.74 -50.26
C THR A 4 18.13 21.11 -49.36
N ALA A 5 18.33 20.57 -48.15
CA ALA A 5 17.82 19.35 -47.51
C ALA A 5 17.79 19.48 -45.96
N SER A 6 16.94 18.66 -45.34
CA SER A 6 16.89 18.33 -43.91
C SER A 6 18.22 17.73 -43.41
N ASP A 7 18.55 17.94 -42.13
CA ASP A 7 19.60 17.16 -41.45
C ASP A 7 19.07 16.60 -40.12
N GLU A 8 19.13 15.28 -40.03
CA GLU A 8 18.77 14.37 -38.96
C GLU A 8 19.98 14.21 -38.04
N LEU A 9 19.83 14.48 -36.73
CA LEU A 9 20.88 14.18 -35.76
C LEU A 9 20.72 12.72 -35.29
N ASP A 10 21.61 11.89 -35.84
CA ASP A 10 21.98 10.53 -35.43
C ASP A 10 22.86 10.59 -34.15
N ASP A 11 22.32 10.21 -32.99
CA ASP A 11 23.05 10.17 -31.72
C ASP A 11 23.69 8.79 -31.49
N GLY A 12 24.80 8.57 -32.20
CA GLY A 12 25.62 7.37 -32.12
C GLY A 12 26.11 7.00 -30.72
N LEU A 13 25.51 5.97 -30.12
CA LEU A 13 26.08 5.24 -28.99
C LEU A 13 26.01 3.72 -29.23
N ALA A 14 27.11 3.20 -29.75
CA ALA A 14 27.41 1.78 -29.84
C ALA A 14 27.79 1.22 -28.46
N TYR A 15 27.10 0.17 -28.00
CA TYR A 15 27.53 -0.62 -26.84
C TYR A 15 28.47 -1.73 -27.30
N THR A 16 29.73 -1.63 -26.90
CA THR A 16 30.75 -2.68 -27.05
C THR A 16 30.59 -3.72 -25.94
N PHE A 17 30.51 -4.98 -26.34
CA PHE A 17 30.48 -6.17 -25.50
C PHE A 17 31.93 -6.59 -25.22
N ASP A 18 32.39 -6.48 -23.97
CA ASP A 18 33.69 -6.98 -23.54
C ASP A 18 33.55 -8.27 -22.74
N THR A 19 34.12 -9.34 -23.29
CA THR A 19 34.40 -10.61 -22.61
C THR A 19 35.91 -10.75 -22.54
N HIS A 20 36.51 -10.84 -21.35
CA HIS A 20 37.63 -11.74 -21.09
C HIS A 20 37.77 -12.06 -19.60
N SER A 21 38.05 -13.35 -19.41
CA SER A 21 38.29 -14.14 -18.21
C SER A 21 39.64 -13.87 -17.54
N ASP A 22 39.74 -14.12 -16.23
CA ASP A 22 40.70 -15.11 -15.74
C ASP A 22 40.33 -15.68 -14.37
N THR A 23 40.62 -16.96 -14.24
CA THR A 23 40.19 -17.95 -13.26
C THR A 23 41.16 -18.11 -12.10
N GLU A 24 40.67 -18.42 -10.89
CA GLU A 24 41.30 -19.41 -10.00
C GLU A 24 40.22 -20.17 -9.20
N ALA A 25 40.45 -21.47 -9.06
CA ALA A 25 39.46 -22.51 -8.84
C ALA A 25 39.44 -23.07 -7.41
N ALA A 26 38.28 -23.55 -6.98
CA ALA A 26 38.07 -24.70 -6.07
C ALA A 26 36.54 -24.91 -5.93
N ASP A 27 35.93 -26.09 -5.86
CA ASP A 27 36.26 -27.47 -6.23
C ASP A 27 34.93 -28.25 -6.10
N LEU A 28 34.79 -29.33 -6.88
CA LEU A 28 33.89 -30.50 -6.71
C LEU A 28 32.35 -30.41 -6.93
N ALA A 29 31.98 -30.69 -8.19
CA ALA A 29 31.35 -31.95 -8.66
C ALA A 29 29.86 -32.29 -8.39
N PRO A 30 29.22 -33.07 -9.29
CA PRO A 30 27.87 -32.80 -9.82
C PRO A 30 26.84 -33.91 -9.51
N LEU A 31 25.55 -33.60 -9.68
CA LEU A 31 24.52 -34.63 -9.89
C LEU A 31 23.52 -34.19 -10.97
N GLU A 32 23.48 -35.03 -12.00
CA GLU A 32 22.58 -35.05 -13.15
C GLU A 32 21.23 -35.71 -12.79
N ASP A 33 20.20 -35.22 -13.48
CA ASP A 33 19.12 -35.92 -14.18
C ASP A 33 17.97 -36.73 -13.50
N GLU A 34 16.83 -36.59 -14.20
CA GLU A 34 15.59 -37.40 -14.28
C GLU A 34 14.55 -37.19 -13.15
N GLU A 35 13.24 -37.00 -13.40
CA GLU A 35 12.36 -37.75 -14.31
C GLU A 35 11.22 -36.89 -14.92
N GLU A 36 11.04 -36.97 -16.24
CA GLU A 36 9.74 -36.86 -16.92
C GLU A 36 9.41 -38.21 -17.58
N GLU A 37 8.29 -38.85 -17.22
CA GLU A 37 7.72 -39.98 -17.98
C GLU A 37 6.59 -39.54 -18.93
N ILE A 38 6.96 -39.45 -20.21
CA ILE A 38 6.46 -40.22 -21.37
C ILE A 38 4.94 -40.48 -21.49
N VAL A 39 4.32 -39.99 -22.58
CA VAL A 39 3.60 -40.87 -23.54
C VAL A 39 3.80 -40.38 -24.99
N LYS A 40 4.47 -41.23 -25.77
CA LYS A 40 4.67 -41.15 -27.22
C LYS A 40 3.35 -41.36 -27.98
N THR A 41 3.14 -40.69 -29.12
CA THR A 41 2.87 -41.39 -30.41
C THR A 41 2.88 -40.49 -31.67
N LYS A 42 3.75 -40.90 -32.59
CA LYS A 42 3.59 -40.99 -34.07
C LYS A 42 3.53 -39.72 -34.94
N LYS A 43 4.66 -39.50 -35.62
CA LYS A 43 4.80 -38.87 -36.96
C LYS A 43 3.73 -39.37 -37.94
N ARG A 44 3.08 -38.45 -38.66
CA ARG A 44 2.57 -38.71 -40.01
C ARG A 44 2.62 -37.43 -40.87
N VAL A 45 3.59 -37.45 -41.79
CA VAL A 45 3.56 -37.01 -43.20
C VAL A 45 2.52 -35.94 -43.57
N LEU A 46 3.02 -34.78 -44.02
CA LEU A 46 2.28 -33.81 -44.84
C LEU A 46 1.96 -34.40 -46.22
N PRO A 47 0.73 -34.23 -46.69
CA PRO A 47 0.49 -33.95 -48.10
C PRO A 47 -0.25 -32.62 -48.26
N GLU A 48 0.21 -31.82 -49.20
CA GLU A 48 -0.55 -30.70 -49.76
C GLU A 48 -1.82 -31.22 -50.46
N SER A 49 -2.98 -30.61 -50.21
CA SER A 49 -3.90 -30.20 -51.28
C SER A 49 -5.06 -29.35 -50.73
N ASN A 50 -5.54 -28.46 -51.60
CA ASN A 50 -6.59 -27.47 -51.43
C ASN A 50 -7.90 -28.00 -50.84
N GLY A 51 -8.57 -27.17 -50.02
CA GLY A 51 -9.95 -27.41 -49.60
C GLY A 51 -10.52 -26.34 -48.67
N ASP A 52 -11.45 -25.58 -49.20
CA ASP A 52 -12.19 -24.45 -48.62
C ASP A 52 -13.00 -24.82 -47.34
N LYS A 53 -12.87 -24.03 -46.24
CA LYS A 53 -13.97 -23.51 -45.38
C LYS A 53 -13.52 -22.79 -44.09
N PRO A 54 -14.30 -21.81 -43.57
CA PRO A 54 -13.85 -20.78 -42.64
C PRO A 54 -14.30 -21.06 -41.19
N GLN A 55 -13.40 -20.93 -40.19
CA GLN A 55 -13.80 -20.83 -38.76
C GLN A 55 -12.63 -20.49 -37.81
N LYS A 56 -12.12 -19.25 -37.81
CA LYS A 56 -11.15 -18.79 -36.77
C LYS A 56 -11.33 -17.33 -36.31
N LYS A 57 -12.57 -16.80 -36.28
CA LYS A 57 -12.83 -15.42 -35.77
C LYS A 57 -13.62 -15.32 -34.44
N LYS A 58 -14.13 -16.40 -33.86
CA LYS A 58 -14.95 -16.32 -32.61
C LYS A 58 -14.21 -16.49 -31.27
N LYS A 59 -12.89 -16.74 -31.26
CA LYS A 59 -12.12 -16.94 -30.01
C LYS A 59 -11.42 -15.68 -29.46
N LYS A 60 -11.27 -14.59 -30.24
CA LYS A 60 -10.62 -13.35 -29.77
C LYS A 60 -11.56 -12.46 -28.92
N THR A 61 -12.84 -12.36 -29.25
CA THR A 61 -13.80 -11.46 -28.60
C THR A 61 -14.22 -11.88 -27.18
N LYS A 62 -14.16 -13.17 -26.84
CA LYS A 62 -14.45 -13.66 -25.47
C LYS A 62 -13.35 -13.31 -24.46
N ASN A 63 -12.10 -13.19 -24.90
CA ASN A 63 -10.99 -12.83 -24.01
C ASN A 63 -10.96 -11.32 -23.72
N GLU A 64 -11.27 -10.47 -24.70
CA GLU A 64 -11.35 -9.01 -24.50
C GLU A 64 -12.44 -8.65 -23.47
N SER A 65 -13.64 -9.20 -23.60
CA SER A 65 -14.74 -8.97 -22.64
C SER A 65 -14.46 -9.52 -21.23
N ALA A 66 -13.61 -10.54 -21.08
CA ALA A 66 -13.21 -11.05 -19.77
C ALA A 66 -12.12 -10.18 -19.13
N VAL A 67 -11.19 -9.64 -19.92
CA VAL A 67 -10.16 -8.70 -19.48
C VAL A 67 -10.78 -7.38 -19.04
N GLU A 68 -11.72 -6.85 -19.81
CA GLU A 68 -12.46 -5.62 -19.49
C GLU A 68 -13.24 -5.76 -18.18
N LYS A 69 -13.98 -6.88 -18.00
CA LYS A 69 -14.66 -7.19 -16.74
C LYS A 69 -13.73 -7.32 -15.54
N LYS A 70 -12.51 -7.86 -15.72
CA LYS A 70 -11.50 -7.93 -14.64
C LYS A 70 -10.99 -6.54 -14.27
N LYS A 71 -10.76 -5.69 -15.27
CA LYS A 71 -10.31 -4.31 -15.08
C LYS A 71 -11.37 -3.49 -14.35
N GLU A 72 -12.63 -3.54 -14.79
CA GLU A 72 -13.75 -2.87 -14.14
C GLU A 72 -13.91 -3.29 -12.68
N LYS A 73 -13.83 -4.60 -12.38
CA LYS A 73 -13.85 -5.11 -11.01
C LYS A 73 -12.71 -4.56 -10.15
N ALA A 74 -11.50 -4.47 -10.71
CA ALA A 74 -10.33 -3.94 -10.00
C ALA A 74 -10.46 -2.43 -9.74
N GLU A 75 -11.03 -1.67 -10.69
CA GLU A 75 -11.31 -0.24 -10.54
C GLU A 75 -12.39 0.01 -9.48
N ASN A 76 -13.51 -0.73 -9.53
CA ASN A 76 -14.56 -0.64 -8.52
C ASN A 76 -14.04 -0.98 -7.12
N TYR A 77 -13.18 -2.00 -7.00
CA TYR A 77 -12.55 -2.35 -5.73
C TYR A 77 -11.63 -1.24 -5.21
N SER A 78 -10.87 -0.60 -6.10
CA SER A 78 -10.01 0.53 -5.76
C SER A 78 -10.82 1.75 -5.30
N GLN A 79 -11.92 2.07 -6.00
CA GLN A 79 -12.83 3.15 -5.62
C GLN A 79 -13.45 2.91 -4.25
N ALA A 80 -13.93 1.69 -3.99
CA ALA A 80 -14.51 1.32 -2.70
C ALA A 80 -13.54 1.51 -1.51
N LYS A 81 -12.22 1.33 -1.71
CA LYS A 81 -11.21 1.63 -0.68
C LYS A 81 -11.11 3.12 -0.37
N VAL A 82 -11.12 3.95 -1.40
CA VAL A 82 -11.02 5.42 -1.26
C VAL A 82 -12.28 5.98 -0.61
N GLU A 83 -13.45 5.47 -0.99
CA GLU A 83 -14.75 5.90 -0.45
C GLU A 83 -15.00 5.49 1.00
N LEU A 84 -14.17 4.57 1.56
CA LEU A 84 -14.30 4.13 2.94
C LEU A 84 -14.29 5.32 3.93
N ALA A 85 -13.50 6.35 3.66
CA ALA A 85 -13.41 7.54 4.51
C ALA A 85 -14.68 8.41 4.52
N LEU A 86 -15.61 8.18 3.58
CA LEU A 86 -16.87 8.90 3.45
C LEU A 86 -18.05 8.20 4.13
N LYS A 87 -17.84 6.96 4.59
CA LYS A 87 -18.89 6.15 5.22
C LYS A 87 -19.10 6.54 6.68
N ASP A 88 -20.24 6.13 7.22
CA ASP A 88 -20.52 6.24 8.65
C ASP A 88 -19.63 5.30 9.49
N SER A 89 -19.63 5.53 10.80
CA SER A 89 -18.79 4.77 11.73
C SER A 89 -19.14 3.27 11.80
N ALA A 90 -20.42 2.90 11.61
CA ALA A 90 -20.86 1.51 11.62
C ALA A 90 -20.32 0.74 10.40
N MET A 91 -20.43 1.31 9.20
CA MET A 91 -19.88 0.73 7.97
C MET A 91 -18.36 0.60 8.01
N ILE A 92 -17.67 1.55 8.65
CA ILE A 92 -16.21 1.47 8.85
C ILE A 92 -15.87 0.33 9.81
N ALA A 93 -16.60 0.19 10.91
CA ALA A 93 -16.42 -0.91 11.86
C ALA A 93 -16.63 -2.27 11.19
N ASP A 94 -17.68 -2.41 10.39
CA ASP A 94 -17.97 -3.63 9.62
C ASP A 94 -16.87 -3.97 8.61
N PHE A 95 -16.33 -2.97 7.92
CA PHE A 95 -15.20 -3.16 7.01
C PHE A 95 -13.97 -3.69 7.75
N ILE A 96 -13.64 -3.10 8.90
CA ILE A 96 -12.50 -3.52 9.73
C ILE A 96 -12.75 -4.95 10.23
N ALA A 97 -13.94 -5.24 10.76
CA ALA A 97 -14.32 -6.57 11.25
C ALA A 97 -14.22 -7.64 10.15
N ALA A 98 -14.64 -7.31 8.92
CA ALA A 98 -14.50 -8.20 7.76
C ALA A 98 -13.03 -8.50 7.45
N LYS A 99 -12.14 -7.49 7.53
CA LYS A 99 -10.69 -7.69 7.37
C LYS A 99 -10.07 -8.52 8.48
N VAL A 100 -10.49 -8.33 9.73
CA VAL A 100 -10.03 -9.15 10.87
C VAL A 100 -10.43 -10.60 10.65
N ARG A 101 -11.70 -10.88 10.32
CA ARG A 101 -12.19 -12.24 10.03
C ARG A 101 -11.45 -12.90 8.86
N ALA A 102 -11.23 -12.17 7.77
CA ALA A 102 -10.52 -12.70 6.62
C ALA A 102 -9.07 -13.11 6.93
N LYS A 103 -8.41 -12.42 7.86
CA LYS A 103 -7.05 -12.73 8.30
C LYS A 103 -6.99 -13.82 9.37
N ASN A 104 -8.09 -14.12 10.03
CA ASN A 104 -8.15 -15.02 11.18
C ASN A 104 -9.30 -16.03 11.00
N PRO A 105 -9.24 -16.94 10.01
CA PRO A 105 -10.32 -17.88 9.72
C PRO A 105 -10.56 -18.91 10.83
N ASP A 106 -9.53 -19.19 11.63
CA ASP A 106 -9.56 -20.22 12.67
C ASP A 106 -9.96 -19.69 14.06
N LEU A 107 -10.11 -18.36 14.21
CA LEU A 107 -10.47 -17.75 15.48
C LEU A 107 -11.99 -17.79 15.69
N SER A 108 -12.38 -17.93 16.96
CA SER A 108 -13.77 -17.85 17.38
C SER A 108 -14.32 -16.43 17.22
N ASN A 109 -15.65 -16.30 17.12
CA ASN A 109 -16.31 -14.99 17.06
C ASN A 109 -15.96 -14.09 18.25
N ILE A 110 -15.68 -14.67 19.43
CA ILE A 110 -15.31 -13.93 20.64
C ILE A 110 -13.91 -13.31 20.45
N GLU A 111 -12.93 -14.08 20.00
CA GLU A 111 -11.58 -13.61 19.73
C GLU A 111 -11.55 -12.56 18.60
N ILE A 112 -12.36 -12.76 17.56
CA ILE A 112 -12.53 -11.77 16.48
C ILE A 112 -13.06 -10.44 17.02
N ASN A 113 -14.03 -10.48 17.93
CA ASN A 113 -14.59 -9.28 18.54
C ASN A 113 -13.55 -8.53 19.38
N GLU A 114 -12.66 -9.26 20.07
CA GLU A 114 -11.56 -8.67 20.82
C GLU A 114 -10.54 -7.97 19.92
N LEU A 115 -10.25 -8.52 18.73
CA LEU A 115 -9.31 -7.94 17.77
C LEU A 115 -9.90 -6.79 16.93
N THR A 116 -11.23 -6.69 16.87
CA THR A 116 -11.94 -5.70 16.06
C THR A 116 -12.00 -4.33 16.74
N ILE A 117 -12.17 -3.27 15.94
CA ILE A 117 -12.36 -1.91 16.42
C ILE A 117 -13.86 -1.63 16.52
N SER A 118 -14.35 -1.24 17.69
CA SER A 118 -15.77 -0.92 17.88
C SER A 118 -16.15 0.42 17.23
N GLU A 119 -17.41 0.55 16.82
CA GLU A 119 -17.98 1.79 16.27
C GLU A 119 -17.70 3.00 17.19
N LYS A 120 -17.82 2.82 18.51
CA LYS A 120 -17.59 3.87 19.51
C LYS A 120 -16.15 4.41 19.50
N GLN A 121 -15.18 3.63 19.02
CA GLN A 121 -13.78 4.04 18.91
C GLN A 121 -13.49 4.78 17.61
N ILE A 122 -14.43 4.78 16.66
CA ILE A 122 -14.33 5.51 15.40
C ILE A 122 -15.05 6.85 15.57
N LYS A 123 -14.34 7.95 15.28
CA LYS A 123 -14.95 9.26 15.17
C LYS A 123 -15.35 9.46 13.71
N GLU A 124 -16.65 9.57 13.49
CA GLU A 124 -17.20 9.79 12.15
C GLU A 124 -16.73 11.12 11.57
N THR A 125 -16.32 11.09 10.30
CA THR A 125 -15.85 12.27 9.57
C THR A 125 -16.60 12.50 8.25
N ALA A 126 -17.74 11.83 8.04
CA ALA A 126 -18.58 12.00 6.84
C ALA A 126 -19.11 13.44 6.67
N SER A 127 -19.22 14.21 7.76
CA SER A 127 -19.55 15.64 7.73
C SER A 127 -18.44 16.53 7.15
N TRP A 128 -17.22 16.00 6.97
CA TRP A 128 -16.11 16.71 6.33
C TRP A 128 -16.33 16.83 4.82
N ARG A 129 -16.70 18.03 4.39
CA ARG A 129 -17.04 18.33 2.98
C ARG A 129 -15.84 18.67 2.11
N THR A 130 -14.69 18.99 2.69
CA THR A 130 -13.49 19.34 1.92
C THR A 130 -12.90 18.07 1.30
N PRO A 131 -12.43 18.11 0.04
CA PRO A 131 -11.75 16.97 -0.58
C PRO A 131 -10.63 16.40 0.30
N ARG A 132 -10.56 15.07 0.37
CA ARG A 132 -9.62 14.30 1.19
C ARG A 132 -8.34 14.02 0.40
N VAL A 133 -7.56 15.08 0.23
CA VAL A 133 -6.33 15.15 -0.58
C VAL A 133 -5.22 15.80 0.24
N ASP A 134 -3.96 15.50 -0.09
CA ASP A 134 -2.81 15.81 0.77
C ASP A 134 -2.70 17.29 1.16
N ASP A 135 -2.98 18.19 0.22
CA ASP A 135 -2.91 19.64 0.43
C ASP A 135 -3.97 20.16 1.41
N LYS A 136 -5.04 19.38 1.64
CA LYS A 136 -6.11 19.70 2.59
C LYS A 136 -5.99 18.94 3.91
N LEU A 137 -5.03 18.02 4.04
CA LEU A 137 -4.85 17.24 5.27
C LEU A 137 -4.48 18.12 6.46
N ALA A 138 -3.62 19.12 6.27
CA ALA A 138 -3.24 20.05 7.34
C ALA A 138 -4.47 20.72 7.97
N ARG A 139 -5.40 21.22 7.14
CA ARG A 139 -6.67 21.83 7.60
C ARG A 139 -7.57 20.82 8.32
N PHE A 140 -7.60 19.58 7.86
CA PHE A 140 -8.35 18.52 8.53
C PHE A 140 -7.78 18.23 9.92
N LEU A 141 -6.45 18.15 10.04
CA LEU A 141 -5.77 17.96 11.32
C LEU A 141 -5.94 19.15 12.23
N GLU A 142 -5.88 20.40 11.77
CA GLU A 142 -6.11 21.57 12.63
C GLU A 142 -7.49 21.55 13.31
N LYS A 143 -8.51 20.99 12.66
CA LYS A 143 -9.86 20.87 13.25
C LYS A 143 -10.00 19.66 14.18
N ASN A 144 -9.21 18.61 13.98
CA ASN A 144 -9.42 17.30 14.62
C ASN A 144 -8.30 16.85 15.57
N ALA A 145 -7.10 17.40 15.40
CA ALA A 145 -5.97 17.21 16.30
C ALA A 145 -6.24 17.96 17.61
N CYS A 146 -5.49 17.58 18.63
CA CYS A 146 -5.62 18.11 19.98
C CYS A 146 -4.23 18.35 20.58
N ASP A 147 -4.22 18.69 21.86
CA ASP A 147 -3.00 18.96 22.64
C ASP A 147 -2.12 17.71 22.85
N LYS A 148 -2.69 16.51 22.67
CA LYS A 148 -2.01 15.21 22.69
C LYS A 148 -1.68 14.70 21.28
N TRP A 149 -0.86 13.65 21.21
CA TRP A 149 -0.43 13.08 19.93
C TRP A 149 -1.60 12.66 19.05
N THR A 150 -1.56 13.11 17.80
CA THR A 150 -2.38 12.65 16.69
C THR A 150 -1.47 11.98 15.68
N ILE A 151 -1.63 10.67 15.50
CA ILE A 151 -0.76 9.87 14.62
C ILE A 151 -1.47 9.63 13.29
N VAL A 152 -0.89 10.14 12.20
CA VAL A 152 -1.30 9.85 10.84
C VAL A 152 -0.64 8.55 10.38
N LEU A 153 -1.43 7.55 10.02
CA LEU A 153 -0.97 6.28 9.48
C LEU A 153 -0.97 6.31 7.95
N SER A 154 0.20 6.07 7.37
CA SER A 154 0.43 6.00 5.92
C SER A 154 1.03 4.66 5.52
N ILE A 155 0.84 4.26 4.25
CA ILE A 155 1.20 2.91 3.78
C ILE A 155 2.72 2.64 3.69
N SER A 156 3.55 3.66 3.48
CA SER A 156 4.99 3.47 3.25
C SER A 156 5.83 4.62 3.80
N ALA A 157 7.13 4.40 4.02
CA ALA A 157 8.04 5.44 4.50
C ALA A 157 8.20 6.61 3.52
N ILE A 158 8.11 6.34 2.21
CA ILE A 158 8.11 7.39 1.18
C ILE A 158 6.84 8.23 1.33
N ARG A 159 5.69 7.55 1.48
CA ARG A 159 4.40 8.23 1.66
C ARG A 159 4.36 9.06 2.95
N VAL A 160 4.92 8.55 4.04
CA VAL A 160 5.10 9.30 5.30
C VAL A 160 5.87 10.60 5.05
N CYS A 161 6.91 10.57 4.21
CA CYS A 161 7.67 11.78 3.86
C CYS A 161 6.83 12.77 3.04
N ASP A 162 6.02 12.30 2.09
CA ASP A 162 5.14 13.15 1.29
C ASP A 162 4.06 13.81 2.14
N VAL A 163 3.38 13.02 2.98
CA VAL A 163 2.39 13.53 3.94
C VAL A 163 3.02 14.57 4.85
N HIS A 164 4.17 14.28 5.46
CA HIS A 164 4.89 15.24 6.31
C HIS A 164 5.22 16.55 5.59
N ARG A 165 5.60 16.52 4.30
CA ARG A 165 5.83 17.74 3.52
C ARG A 165 4.56 18.57 3.34
N ASN A 166 3.41 17.93 3.15
CA ASN A 166 2.10 18.58 3.05
C ASN A 166 1.58 19.09 4.39
N LEU A 167 2.16 18.65 5.51
CA LEU A 167 1.83 19.11 6.86
C LEU A 167 2.69 20.30 7.34
N LYS A 168 3.57 20.86 6.49
CA LYS A 168 4.31 22.11 6.79
C LYS A 168 3.42 23.31 7.19
N PRO A 169 2.19 23.47 6.67
CA PRO A 169 1.32 24.57 7.10
C PRO A 169 0.89 24.50 8.57
N LEU A 170 1.00 23.34 9.24
CA LEU A 170 0.66 23.23 10.66
C LEU A 170 1.57 24.13 11.50
N LYS A 171 0.98 24.96 12.37
CA LYS A 171 1.72 25.92 13.22
C LYS A 171 2.88 25.31 14.00
N ALA A 172 2.65 24.14 14.61
CA ALA A 172 3.67 23.42 15.39
C ALA A 172 4.46 22.38 14.57
N GLY A 173 4.20 22.29 13.26
CA GLY A 173 4.77 21.29 12.38
C GLY A 173 4.26 19.87 12.65
N SER A 174 5.00 18.88 12.15
CA SER A 174 4.77 17.46 12.39
C SER A 174 6.09 16.71 12.49
N ILE A 175 6.09 15.53 13.11
CA ILE A 175 7.23 14.60 13.11
C ILE A 175 6.96 13.47 12.12
N LYS A 176 7.95 13.16 11.28
CA LYS A 176 7.95 11.91 10.49
C LYS A 176 8.68 10.82 11.26
N PHE A 177 7.99 9.71 11.48
CA PHE A 177 8.55 8.51 12.06
C PHE A 177 8.77 7.47 10.98
N ILE A 178 10.04 7.24 10.63
CA ILE A 178 10.43 6.30 9.60
C ILE A 178 11.53 5.37 10.12
N LYS A 179 11.71 4.22 9.47
CA LYS A 179 12.75 3.23 9.85
C LYS A 179 14.18 3.83 9.84
N LYS A 180 14.42 4.86 9.03
CA LYS A 180 15.72 5.55 8.94
C LYS A 180 16.09 6.32 10.21
N ASN A 181 15.09 6.72 11.02
CA ASN A 181 15.36 7.32 12.32
C ASN A 181 15.65 6.23 13.34
N THR A 182 16.73 6.40 14.11
CA THR A 182 16.98 5.54 15.28
C THR A 182 15.97 5.84 16.38
N ILE A 183 15.72 4.88 17.27
CA ILE A 183 14.83 5.07 18.43
C ILE A 183 15.30 6.24 19.30
N LYS A 184 16.62 6.39 19.50
CA LYS A 184 17.22 7.51 20.23
C LYS A 184 16.89 8.86 19.59
N ASN A 185 17.01 8.95 18.26
CA ASN A 185 16.70 10.18 17.54
C ASN A 185 15.21 10.52 17.60
N ASP A 186 14.32 9.52 17.51
CA ASP A 186 12.89 9.74 17.67
C ASP A 186 12.54 10.18 19.10
N THR A 187 13.19 9.60 20.12
CA THR A 187 13.03 10.01 21.53
C THR A 187 13.37 11.49 21.70
N ILE A 188 14.55 11.89 21.23
CA ILE A 188 15.01 13.29 21.27
C ILE A 188 14.06 14.20 20.50
N ALA A 189 13.55 13.76 19.35
CA ALA A 189 12.62 14.54 18.54
C ALA A 189 11.28 14.74 19.26
N VAL A 190 10.73 13.69 19.88
CA VAL A 190 9.48 13.75 20.67
C VAL A 190 9.64 14.65 21.88
N GLU A 191 10.77 14.59 22.61
CA GLU A 191 11.01 15.41 23.80
C GLU A 191 11.20 16.90 23.50
N LYS A 192 11.82 17.23 22.36
CA LYS A 192 12.16 18.62 22.01
C LYS A 192 11.10 19.32 21.19
N THR A 193 10.20 18.58 20.55
CA THR A 193 9.24 19.18 19.63
C THR A 193 8.14 19.94 20.37
N GLN A 194 7.49 20.85 19.65
CA GLN A 194 6.18 21.40 20.03
C GLN A 194 5.05 20.77 19.20
N ALA A 195 5.39 19.95 18.21
CA ALA A 195 4.42 19.27 17.37
C ALA A 195 3.64 18.23 18.17
N SER A 196 2.32 18.22 18.02
CA SER A 196 1.44 17.14 18.49
C SER A 196 1.02 16.18 17.37
N VAL A 197 1.55 16.35 16.16
CA VAL A 197 1.22 15.50 15.00
C VAL A 197 2.42 14.66 14.60
N GLY A 198 2.22 13.35 14.56
CA GLY A 198 3.18 12.38 14.06
C GLY A 198 2.68 11.70 12.79
N VAL A 199 3.56 11.36 11.87
CA VAL A 199 3.24 10.58 10.66
C VAL A 199 4.10 9.33 10.67
N ALA A 200 3.48 8.15 10.56
CA ALA A 200 4.17 6.87 10.67
C ALA A 200 3.55 5.81 9.75
N THR A 201 4.32 4.75 9.46
CA THR A 201 3.72 3.50 9.01
C THR A 201 3.21 2.71 10.22
N PRO A 202 2.19 1.83 10.07
CA PRO A 202 1.69 1.02 11.18
C PRO A 202 2.76 0.20 11.90
N GLY A 203 3.63 -0.49 11.16
CA GLY A 203 4.75 -1.22 11.74
C GLY A 203 5.77 -0.31 12.47
N ARG A 204 5.93 0.95 12.04
CA ARG A 204 6.79 1.90 12.76
C ARG A 204 6.13 2.40 14.04
N LEU A 205 4.81 2.62 14.03
CA LEU A 205 4.05 2.97 15.23
C LEU A 205 4.21 1.89 16.30
N LEU A 206 4.00 0.61 15.96
CA LEU A 206 4.22 -0.50 16.89
C LEU A 206 5.61 -0.45 17.54
N ARG A 207 6.67 -0.29 16.74
CA ARG A 207 8.03 -0.15 17.27
C ARG A 207 8.23 1.05 18.20
N LEU A 208 7.56 2.17 17.97
CA LEU A 208 7.63 3.34 18.85
C LEU A 208 6.92 3.09 20.19
N LEU A 209 5.81 2.34 20.17
CA LEU A 209 5.09 1.92 21.36
C LEU A 209 5.92 0.91 22.17
N ASP A 210 6.50 -0.09 21.52
CA ASP A 210 7.35 -1.11 22.16
C ASP A 210 8.58 -0.50 22.84
N SER A 211 9.18 0.50 22.18
CA SER A 211 10.33 1.25 22.72
C SER A 211 9.96 2.38 23.67
N LYS A 212 8.67 2.58 23.94
CA LYS A 212 8.14 3.63 24.81
C LYS A 212 8.52 5.06 24.40
N VAL A 213 8.86 5.27 23.13
CA VAL A 213 9.07 6.62 22.56
C VAL A 213 7.74 7.37 22.51
N LEU A 214 6.68 6.64 22.17
CA LEU A 214 5.30 7.09 22.33
C LEU A 214 4.62 6.12 23.30
N THR A 215 3.70 6.62 24.11
CA THR A 215 2.82 5.76 24.90
C THR A 215 1.39 5.87 24.38
N PRO A 216 0.58 4.80 24.41
CA PRO A 216 -0.81 4.86 23.97
C PRO A 216 -1.62 5.95 24.66
N LYS A 217 -1.36 6.19 25.96
CA LYS A 217 -2.05 7.20 26.79
C LYS A 217 -1.79 8.64 26.34
N ASP A 218 -0.69 8.86 25.63
CA ASP A 218 -0.32 10.16 25.07
C ASP A 218 -0.88 10.37 23.65
N ILE A 219 -1.41 9.31 23.03
CA ILE A 219 -2.07 9.36 21.72
C ILE A 219 -3.57 9.51 21.94
N LYS A 220 -4.14 10.57 21.37
CA LYS A 220 -5.58 10.88 21.47
C LYS A 220 -6.33 10.60 20.19
N ALA A 221 -5.63 10.58 19.06
CA ALA A 221 -6.23 10.34 17.77
C ALA A 221 -5.30 9.56 16.85
N ILE A 222 -5.89 8.66 16.08
CA ILE A 222 -5.24 8.04 14.93
C ILE A 222 -6.01 8.48 13.68
N VAL A 223 -5.28 9.04 12.72
CA VAL A 223 -5.83 9.42 11.42
C VAL A 223 -5.31 8.43 10.39
N VAL A 224 -6.18 7.62 9.81
CA VAL A 224 -5.81 6.61 8.82
C VAL A 224 -5.97 7.19 7.42
N GLU A 225 -4.86 7.35 6.70
CA GLU A 225 -4.82 7.83 5.33
C GLU A 225 -5.44 6.79 4.38
N SER A 226 -6.76 6.89 4.21
CA SER A 226 -7.58 5.86 3.56
C SER A 226 -7.79 6.13 2.07
N THR A 227 -7.64 7.40 1.64
CA THR A 227 -7.84 7.79 0.24
C THR A 227 -6.63 7.56 -0.65
N TYR A 228 -5.44 7.36 -0.08
CA TYR A 228 -4.24 7.07 -0.86
C TYR A 228 -4.17 5.59 -1.28
N LEU A 229 -3.85 5.37 -2.56
CA LEU A 229 -3.53 4.06 -3.11
C LEU A 229 -2.12 4.10 -3.71
N ASP A 230 -1.31 3.08 -3.43
CA ASP A 230 0.00 2.92 -4.05
C ASP A 230 -0.11 2.51 -5.54
N SER A 231 1.04 2.33 -6.20
CA SER A 231 1.10 1.89 -7.60
C SER A 231 0.46 0.50 -7.84
N LYS A 232 0.30 -0.31 -6.79
CA LYS A 232 -0.33 -1.63 -6.81
C LYS A 232 -1.79 -1.59 -6.33
N LYS A 233 -2.36 -0.40 -6.13
CA LYS A 233 -3.73 -0.19 -5.62
C LYS A 233 -3.96 -0.73 -4.21
N ASN A 234 -2.90 -0.80 -3.41
CA ASN A 234 -3.00 -1.08 -1.98
C ASN A 234 -3.26 0.22 -1.21
N SER A 235 -4.12 0.15 -0.20
CA SER A 235 -4.29 1.19 0.81
C SER A 235 -3.58 0.80 2.10
N VAL A 236 -3.46 1.74 3.03
CA VAL A 236 -2.92 1.46 4.37
C VAL A 236 -3.65 0.32 5.07
N TRP A 237 -4.94 0.12 4.79
CA TRP A 237 -5.75 -0.98 5.35
C TRP A 237 -5.31 -2.37 4.88
N ASP A 238 -4.51 -2.48 3.83
CA ASP A 238 -4.06 -3.77 3.30
C ASP A 238 -2.81 -4.29 4.04
N LEU A 239 -2.11 -3.43 4.79
CA LEU A 239 -0.99 -3.86 5.62
C LEU A 239 -1.46 -4.77 6.76
N GLU A 240 -0.62 -5.75 7.12
CA GLU A 240 -0.90 -6.70 8.19
C GLU A 240 -0.97 -6.00 9.54
N GLU A 241 -0.12 -4.99 9.73
CA GLU A 241 0.09 -4.31 10.99
C GLU A 241 -0.90 -3.18 11.26
N THR A 242 -1.74 -2.77 10.30
CA THR A 242 -2.65 -1.61 10.45
C THR A 242 -3.63 -1.78 11.59
N ILE A 243 -4.40 -2.87 11.59
CA ILE A 243 -5.39 -3.12 12.64
C ILE A 243 -4.70 -3.38 13.98
N PRO A 244 -3.66 -4.23 14.09
CA PRO A 244 -2.89 -4.39 15.32
C PRO A 244 -2.33 -3.08 15.89
N ALA A 245 -1.76 -2.20 15.05
CA ALA A 245 -1.20 -0.93 15.48
C ALA A 245 -2.27 0.01 16.04
N ILE A 246 -3.43 0.10 15.39
CA ILE A 246 -4.55 0.89 15.87
C ILE A 246 -5.05 0.31 17.20
N LYS A 247 -5.27 -1.00 17.25
CA LYS A 247 -5.78 -1.70 18.41
C LYS A 247 -4.88 -1.55 19.63
N ARG A 248 -3.56 -1.68 19.45
CA ARG A 248 -2.55 -1.46 20.49
C ARG A 248 -2.64 -0.10 21.17
N VAL A 249 -3.03 0.94 20.44
CA VAL A 249 -3.26 2.27 21.00
C VAL A 249 -4.61 2.32 21.72
N LEU A 250 -5.67 1.83 21.07
CA LEU A 250 -7.03 1.90 21.58
C LEU A 250 -7.28 1.08 22.85
N ASP A 251 -6.53 0.01 23.09
CA ASP A 251 -6.70 -0.84 24.27
C ASP A 251 -6.16 -0.18 25.55
N GLU A 252 -5.25 0.78 25.41
CA GLU A 252 -4.60 1.45 26.53
C GLU A 252 -4.89 2.95 26.58
N SER A 253 -5.82 3.44 25.76
CA SER A 253 -6.18 4.86 25.71
C SER A 253 -7.64 5.11 25.31
N ASP A 254 -8.07 6.36 25.45
CA ASP A 254 -9.38 6.82 25.00
C ASP A 254 -9.33 7.43 23.58
N ALA A 255 -8.31 7.04 22.81
CA ALA A 255 -8.11 7.57 21.46
C ALA A 255 -9.28 7.27 20.53
N LYS A 256 -9.42 8.11 19.50
CA LYS A 256 -10.39 7.90 18.42
C LYS A 256 -9.68 7.68 17.09
N VAL A 257 -10.24 6.79 16.29
CA VAL A 257 -9.81 6.54 14.92
C VAL A 257 -10.64 7.42 13.99
N MET A 258 -9.97 8.15 13.11
CA MET A 258 -10.58 8.92 12.04
C MET A 258 -9.99 8.45 10.73
N LEU A 259 -10.82 8.34 9.71
CA LEU A 259 -10.33 8.11 8.36
C LEU A 259 -10.15 9.47 7.69
N TYR A 260 -9.02 9.65 7.00
CA TYR A 260 -8.77 10.75 6.09
C TYR A 260 -8.78 10.27 4.66
#